data_AF-A0AAU9PN15-F1
#
_entry.id   AF-A0AAU9PN15-F1
#
_cell.length_a   1.000
_cell.length_b   1.000
_cell.length_c   1.000
_cell.angle_alpha   90.00
_cell.angle_beta   90.00
_cell.angle_gamma   90.00
#
_symmetry.space_group_name_H-M   'P 1'
#
loop_
_entity.id
_entity.type
_entity.pdbx_description
1 polymer ?
#
loop_
_entity_poly.entity_id
_entity_poly.type
_entity_poly.pdbx_seq_one_letter_code
_entity_poly.pdbx_strand_id
1 'polypeptide(L)'
;MKWLKEYQNQEVSLIGDDELTKGRSSFLQMLYEFDIISTSLPDITNPNMKPTYVSELTSLSFDVPSCPKNRRLKGLDITFKYTTISGDDDWAWFCKINTTNGVELMYNPKVFGKTDSAKVGIWFSYWPIGNTLKIGDKVNVMIVVMSWE
;
A
#
# COMPACT_ATOMS: atom_id res chain seq x y z
N MET A 1 3.61 -12.45 -4.72
CA MET A 1 2.32 -12.45 -4.01
C MET A 1 1.62 -13.82 -3.84
N LYS A 2 2.21 -14.97 -4.22
CA LYS A 2 1.53 -16.28 -4.03
C LYS A 2 1.16 -16.56 -2.56
N TRP A 3 1.94 -16.06 -1.61
CA TRP A 3 1.73 -16.20 -0.17
C TRP A 3 0.41 -15.58 0.31
N LEU A 4 -0.14 -14.57 -0.38
CA LEU A 4 -1.44 -13.97 -0.01
C LEU A 4 -2.60 -14.99 -0.06
N LYS A 5 -2.47 -16.06 -0.86
CA LYS A 5 -3.48 -17.13 -0.93
C LYS A 5 -3.70 -17.84 0.40
N GLU A 6 -2.70 -17.86 1.28
CA GLU A 6 -2.82 -18.43 2.63
C GLU A 6 -3.86 -17.67 3.48
N TYR A 7 -4.15 -16.42 3.12
CA TYR A 7 -5.07 -15.52 3.82
C TYR A 7 -6.35 -15.24 3.03
N GLN A 8 -6.63 -15.98 1.95
CA GLN A 8 -7.77 -15.70 1.06
C GLN A 8 -9.15 -15.76 1.75
N ASN A 9 -9.26 -16.51 2.86
CA ASN A 9 -10.49 -16.65 3.64
C ASN A 9 -10.54 -15.69 4.85
N GLN A 10 -9.53 -14.82 5.02
CA GLN A 10 -9.56 -13.79 6.05
C GLN A 10 -10.58 -12.72 5.66
N GLU A 11 -11.36 -12.29 6.64
CA GLU A 11 -12.34 -11.23 6.45
C GLU A 11 -11.72 -9.87 6.74
N VAL A 12 -11.93 -8.93 5.83
CA VAL A 12 -11.58 -7.52 5.90
C VAL A 12 -12.79 -6.74 5.39
N SER A 13 -13.48 -6.07 6.31
CA SER A 13 -14.55 -5.13 5.95
C SER A 13 -13.98 -4.08 5.00
N LEU A 14 -14.69 -3.74 3.92
CA LEU A 14 -14.24 -2.75 2.95
C LEU A 14 -15.01 -1.44 3.14
N ILE A 15 -14.31 -0.30 3.12
CA ILE A 15 -14.88 1.06 2.98
C ILE A 15 -14.39 1.64 1.66
N GLY A 16 -15.21 2.46 1.02
CA GLY A 16 -14.91 3.17 -0.20
C GLY A 16 -16.19 3.67 -0.83
N ASP A 17 -16.17 3.93 -2.13
CA ASP A 17 -17.38 4.21 -2.91
C ASP A 17 -18.44 3.11 -2.67
N ASP A 18 -19.59 3.49 -2.11
CA ASP A 18 -20.68 2.58 -1.74
C ASP A 18 -21.17 1.74 -2.93
N GLU A 19 -21.15 2.29 -4.14
CA GLU A 19 -21.52 1.54 -5.35
C GLU A 19 -20.45 0.48 -5.70
N LEU A 20 -19.18 0.74 -5.37
CA LEU A 20 -18.09 -0.23 -5.59
C LEU A 20 -18.02 -1.29 -4.50
N THR A 21 -18.48 -1.02 -3.27
CA THR A 21 -18.45 -1.97 -2.15
C THR A 21 -19.72 -2.84 -2.06
N LYS A 22 -20.84 -2.41 -2.65
CA LYS A 22 -22.11 -3.15 -2.63
C LYS A 22 -21.99 -4.56 -3.24
N GLY A 23 -22.39 -5.57 -2.47
CA GLY A 23 -22.35 -6.98 -2.90
C GLY A 23 -20.96 -7.60 -2.96
N ARG A 24 -19.90 -6.88 -2.56
CA ARG A 24 -18.56 -7.45 -2.43
C ARG A 24 -18.48 -8.36 -1.21
N SER A 25 -17.72 -9.43 -1.35
CA SER A 25 -17.39 -10.33 -0.24
C SER A 25 -16.53 -9.60 0.80
N SER A 26 -16.73 -9.92 2.08
CA SER A 26 -15.82 -9.51 3.14
C SER A 26 -14.47 -10.23 3.10
N PHE A 27 -14.29 -11.26 2.27
CA PHE A 27 -13.00 -11.95 2.15
C PHE A 27 -11.95 -11.10 1.45
N LEU A 28 -10.67 -11.39 1.72
CA LEU A 28 -9.51 -10.73 1.12
C LEU A 28 -9.66 -10.52 -0.40
N GLN A 29 -9.58 -9.27 -0.85
CA GLN A 29 -9.67 -8.92 -2.28
C GLN A 29 -8.43 -8.17 -2.74
N MET A 30 -7.92 -8.56 -3.92
CA MET A 30 -6.91 -7.77 -4.62
C MET A 30 -7.58 -6.75 -5.54
N LEU A 31 -7.20 -5.49 -5.38
CA LEU A 31 -7.53 -4.40 -6.30
C LEU A 31 -6.43 -4.27 -7.33
N TYR A 32 -6.83 -4.01 -8.58
CA TYR A 32 -5.91 -3.69 -9.66
C TYR A 32 -6.37 -2.38 -10.31
N GLU A 33 -5.65 -1.30 -10.03
CA GLU A 33 -5.99 0.06 -10.45
C GLU A 33 -4.71 0.77 -10.92
N PHE A 34 -4.71 1.40 -12.10
CA PHE A 34 -3.55 2.13 -12.63
C PHE A 34 -2.25 1.30 -12.65
N ASP A 35 -2.35 0.01 -12.97
CA ASP A 35 -1.27 -0.98 -12.92
C ASP A 35 -0.70 -1.27 -11.51
N ILE A 36 -1.30 -0.70 -10.47
CA ILE A 36 -0.97 -0.95 -9.07
C ILE A 36 -1.85 -2.10 -8.58
N ILE A 37 -1.22 -3.11 -8.00
CA ILE A 37 -1.93 -4.15 -7.25
C ILE A 37 -1.96 -3.72 -5.79
N SER A 38 -3.13 -3.71 -5.15
CA SER A 38 -3.20 -3.43 -3.72
C SER A 38 -4.24 -4.29 -3.01
N THR A 39 -4.08 -4.44 -1.69
CA THR A 39 -5.01 -5.18 -0.84
C THR A 39 -4.91 -4.66 0.58
N SER A 40 -5.99 -4.81 1.34
CA SER A 40 -5.98 -4.64 2.79
C SER A 40 -5.98 -5.99 3.49
N LEU A 41 -5.27 -6.08 4.60
CA LEU A 41 -5.07 -7.28 5.40
C LEU A 41 -5.30 -6.92 6.89
N PRO A 42 -5.71 -7.88 7.73
CA PRO A 42 -5.59 -7.72 9.17
C PRO A 42 -4.11 -7.67 9.57
N ASP A 43 -3.81 -7.32 10.83
CA ASP A 43 -2.44 -7.32 11.35
C ASP A 43 -1.84 -8.73 11.39
N ILE A 44 -1.25 -9.14 10.26
CA ILE A 44 -0.59 -10.44 10.10
C ILE A 44 0.93 -10.28 10.20
N THR A 45 1.55 -11.33 10.72
CA THR A 45 3.00 -11.50 10.67
C THR A 45 3.33 -12.55 9.62
N ASN A 46 3.99 -12.18 8.53
CA ASN A 46 4.45 -13.11 7.50
C ASN A 46 5.92 -12.82 7.15
N PRO A 47 6.81 -13.83 7.06
CA PRO A 47 8.21 -13.63 6.67
C PRO A 47 8.39 -12.93 5.31
N ASN A 48 7.43 -13.09 4.38
CA ASN A 48 7.45 -12.43 3.07
C ASN A 48 7.14 -10.93 3.14
N MET A 49 6.63 -10.44 4.27
CA MET A 49 6.36 -9.01 4.51
C MET A 49 7.48 -8.33 5.28
N LYS A 50 8.67 -8.94 5.39
CA LYS A 50 9.80 -8.32 6.10
C LYS A 50 10.36 -7.14 5.29
N PRO A 51 10.12 -5.89 5.72
CA PRO A 51 10.54 -4.72 4.95
C PRO A 51 12.06 -4.55 5.02
N THR A 52 12.64 -3.99 3.96
CA THR A 52 14.06 -3.56 3.96
C THR A 52 14.23 -2.20 4.63
N TYR A 53 13.23 -1.33 4.51
CA TYR A 53 13.22 0.02 5.06
C TYR A 53 11.93 0.23 5.87
N VAL A 54 12.04 0.85 7.05
CA VAL A 54 10.93 1.09 7.97
C VAL A 54 11.01 2.51 8.52
N SER A 55 9.86 3.15 8.69
CA SER A 55 9.72 4.45 9.33
C SER A 55 8.44 4.46 10.17
N GLU A 56 8.48 5.11 11.32
CA GLU A 56 7.29 5.45 12.12
C GLU A 56 6.71 6.82 11.72
N LEU A 57 7.41 7.57 10.87
CA LEU A 57 6.94 8.83 10.32
C LEU A 57 6.00 8.59 9.13
N THR A 58 5.28 9.63 8.72
CA THR A 58 4.42 9.61 7.52
C THR A 58 5.18 9.48 6.21
N SER A 59 6.51 9.57 6.23
CA SER A 59 7.36 9.39 5.07
C SER A 59 8.60 8.56 5.37
N LEU A 60 9.14 7.98 4.30
CA LEU A 60 10.34 7.15 4.30
C LEU A 60 11.13 7.43 3.03
N SER A 61 12.43 7.67 3.18
CA SER A 61 13.34 7.88 2.05
C SER A 61 14.43 6.83 2.02
N PHE A 62 14.78 6.36 0.82
CA PHE A 62 15.87 5.41 0.60
C PHE A 62 16.48 5.62 -0.78
N ASP A 63 17.73 5.18 -0.95
CA ASP A 63 18.40 5.23 -2.25
C ASP A 63 18.15 3.93 -3.02
N VAL A 64 17.91 4.03 -4.33
CA VAL A 64 17.72 2.86 -5.19
C VAL A 64 19.01 2.03 -5.18
N PRO A 65 18.96 0.77 -4.71
CA PRO A 65 20.16 -0.05 -4.56
C PRO A 65 20.74 -0.44 -5.91
N SER A 66 22.04 -0.75 -5.93
CA SER A 66 22.66 -1.35 -7.10
C SER A 66 22.03 -2.72 -7.36
N CYS A 67 21.65 -2.96 -8.63
CA CYS A 67 21.11 -4.27 -9.01
C CYS A 67 22.26 -5.29 -9.14
N PRO A 68 22.10 -6.52 -8.63
CA PRO A 68 23.04 -7.61 -8.91
C PRO A 68 23.23 -7.81 -10.42
N LYS A 69 24.39 -8.33 -10.84
CA LYS A 69 24.69 -8.56 -12.27
C LYS A 69 23.54 -9.27 -12.98
N ASN A 70 23.12 -8.70 -14.12
CA ASN A 70 22.02 -9.19 -14.97
C ASN A 70 20.63 -9.21 -14.32
N ARG A 71 20.41 -8.47 -13.24
CA ARG A 71 19.09 -8.27 -12.64
C ARG A 71 18.65 -6.83 -12.80
N ARG A 72 17.34 -6.60 -12.80
CA ARG A 72 16.73 -5.27 -12.79
C ARG A 72 15.64 -5.20 -11.74
N LEU A 73 15.48 -4.02 -11.15
CA LEU A 73 14.33 -3.72 -10.31
C LEU A 73 13.05 -3.81 -11.14
N LYS A 74 12.00 -4.37 -10.56
CA LYS A 74 10.69 -4.52 -11.23
C LYS A 74 9.63 -3.58 -10.68
N GLY A 75 9.80 -3.13 -9.45
CA GLY A 75 8.84 -2.29 -8.77
C GLY A 75 9.16 -2.19 -7.30
N LEU A 76 8.21 -1.64 -6.54
CA LEU A 76 8.28 -1.48 -5.10
C LEU A 76 7.06 -2.15 -4.47
N ASP A 77 7.30 -2.97 -3.46
CA ASP A 77 6.27 -3.38 -2.51
C ASP A 77 6.20 -2.31 -1.40
N ILE A 78 5.04 -1.73 -1.17
CA ILE A 78 4.80 -0.72 -0.14
C ILE A 78 3.79 -1.28 0.85
N THR A 79 4.15 -1.22 2.14
CA THR A 79 3.29 -1.66 3.24
C THR A 79 3.08 -0.48 4.18
N PHE A 80 1.83 -0.19 4.49
CA PHE A 80 1.41 0.82 5.44
C PHE A 80 0.54 0.17 6.51
N LYS A 81 0.93 0.31 7.78
CA LYS A 81 0.11 -0.13 8.91
C LYS A 81 -0.66 1.06 9.46
N TYR A 82 -1.94 0.88 9.73
CA TYR A 82 -2.83 1.93 10.20
C TYR A 82 -3.79 1.42 11.27
N THR A 83 -4.35 2.34 12.05
CA THR A 83 -5.48 2.09 12.94
C THR A 83 -6.61 3.02 12.54
N THR A 84 -7.83 2.51 12.42
CA THR A 84 -9.01 3.37 12.24
C THR A 84 -9.56 3.80 13.60
N ILE A 85 -9.85 5.09 13.73
CA ILE A 85 -10.54 5.66 14.90
C ILE A 85 -12.04 5.67 14.58
N SER A 86 -12.87 5.34 15.57
CA SER A 86 -14.33 5.32 15.39
C SER A 86 -14.86 6.70 15.03
N GLY A 87 -15.59 6.81 13.91
CA GLY A 87 -16.27 8.03 13.46
C GLY A 87 -15.63 8.72 12.24
N ASP A 88 -14.51 8.20 11.73
CA ASP A 88 -13.82 8.72 10.54
C ASP A 88 -14.11 7.93 9.27
N ASP A 89 -15.36 8.02 8.82
CA ASP A 89 -15.77 7.44 7.55
C ASP A 89 -15.44 8.38 6.36
N ASP A 90 -15.00 9.63 6.62
CA ASP A 90 -14.78 10.68 5.62
C ASP A 90 -13.29 10.92 5.25
N TRP A 91 -12.40 9.96 5.54
CA TRP A 91 -10.97 10.13 5.28
C TRP A 91 -10.52 9.48 3.97
N ALA A 92 -9.82 10.28 3.16
CA ALA A 92 -9.07 9.79 2.01
C ALA A 92 -7.58 9.80 2.33
N TRP A 93 -6.86 8.73 2.00
CA TRP A 93 -5.41 8.73 2.13
C TRP A 93 -4.73 8.41 0.80
N PHE A 94 -3.54 8.96 0.60
CA PHE A 94 -2.80 8.89 -0.64
C PHE A 94 -1.40 8.36 -0.37
N CYS A 95 -0.98 7.35 -1.12
CA CYS A 95 0.42 7.00 -1.22
C CYS A 95 1.06 7.81 -2.34
N LYS A 96 2.06 8.61 -1.99
CA LYS A 96 2.86 9.40 -2.91
C LYS A 96 4.27 8.81 -3.02
N ILE A 97 4.78 8.74 -4.25
CA ILE A 97 6.17 8.36 -4.52
C ILE A 97 6.79 9.49 -5.34
N ASN A 98 7.86 10.08 -4.82
CA ASN A 98 8.69 11.03 -5.55
C ASN A 98 10.14 10.57 -5.59
N THR A 99 10.87 10.99 -6.61
CA THR A 99 12.29 10.67 -6.76
C THR A 99 13.10 11.90 -7.16
N THR A 100 14.41 11.84 -6.90
CA THR A 100 15.35 12.88 -7.38
C THR A 100 15.47 12.95 -8.89
N ASN A 101 14.99 11.94 -9.63
CA ASN A 101 15.00 11.94 -11.10
C ASN A 101 13.69 12.45 -11.73
N GLY A 102 12.75 12.96 -10.93
CA GLY A 102 11.51 13.60 -11.40
C GLY A 102 10.31 12.66 -11.58
N VAL A 103 10.37 11.42 -11.09
CA VAL A 103 9.17 10.58 -10.97
C VAL A 103 8.31 11.17 -9.86
N GLU A 104 7.04 11.44 -10.16
CA GLU A 104 6.04 11.89 -9.20
C GLU A 104 4.74 11.11 -9.45
N LEU A 105 4.38 10.27 -8.48
CA LEU A 105 3.20 9.41 -8.54
C LEU A 105 2.37 9.59 -7.28
N MET A 106 1.05 9.49 -7.43
CA MET A 106 0.10 9.55 -6.34
C MET A 106 -1.03 8.56 -6.60
N TYR A 107 -1.36 7.78 -5.57
CA TYR A 107 -2.44 6.80 -5.63
C TYR A 107 -3.30 6.88 -4.36
N ASN A 108 -4.60 6.94 -4.57
CA ASN A 108 -5.61 6.72 -3.54
C ASN A 108 -6.39 5.46 -3.94
N PRO A 109 -6.38 4.40 -3.11
CA PRO A 109 -7.21 3.25 -3.39
C PRO A 109 -8.67 3.62 -3.24
N LYS A 110 -9.49 3.28 -4.25
CA LYS A 110 -10.94 3.58 -4.22
C LYS A 110 -11.68 2.83 -3.14
N VAL A 111 -11.13 1.69 -2.72
CA VAL A 111 -11.65 0.82 -1.67
C VAL A 111 -10.49 0.38 -0.79
N PHE A 112 -10.66 0.40 0.53
CA PHE A 112 -9.66 -0.08 1.48
C PHE A 112 -10.32 -0.79 2.66
N GLY A 113 -9.51 -1.53 3.43
CA GLY A 113 -10.00 -2.28 4.57
C GLY A 113 -10.31 -1.41 5.79
N LYS A 114 -11.52 -1.51 6.32
CA LYS A 114 -11.85 -1.07 7.68
C LYS A 114 -11.33 -2.11 8.67
N THR A 115 -10.61 -1.64 9.69
CA THR A 115 -10.38 -2.46 10.87
C THR A 115 -11.37 -2.09 11.95
N ASP A 116 -11.61 -3.00 12.90
CA ASP A 116 -12.33 -2.61 14.10
C ASP A 116 -11.54 -1.50 14.81
N SER A 117 -12.25 -0.63 15.53
CA SER A 117 -11.63 0.50 16.24
C SER A 117 -10.43 0.03 17.07
N ALA A 118 -9.30 0.74 16.92
CA ALA A 118 -8.01 0.44 17.57
C ALA A 118 -7.32 -0.88 17.15
N LYS A 119 -7.87 -1.66 16.20
CA LYS A 119 -7.14 -2.77 15.58
C LYS A 119 -6.26 -2.25 14.44
N VAL A 120 -5.07 -2.83 14.34
CA VAL A 120 -4.13 -2.52 13.27
C VAL A 120 -4.57 -3.21 11.99
N GLY A 121 -4.66 -2.44 10.92
CA GLY A 121 -4.82 -2.89 9.55
C GLY A 121 -3.52 -2.72 8.78
N ILE A 122 -3.38 -3.50 7.73
CA ILE A 122 -2.26 -3.39 6.81
C ILE A 122 -2.81 -3.10 5.42
N TRP A 123 -2.35 -2.03 4.80
CA TRP A 123 -2.49 -1.83 3.38
C TRP A 123 -1.17 -2.24 2.70
N PHE A 124 -1.28 -3.12 1.72
CA PHE A 124 -0.16 -3.64 0.95
C PHE A 124 -0.37 -3.32 -0.52
N SER A 125 0.66 -2.84 -1.20
CA SER A 125 0.62 -2.56 -2.63
C SER A 125 1.92 -2.88 -3.35
N TYR A 126 1.79 -3.19 -4.64
CA TYR A 126 2.91 -3.34 -5.56
C TYR A 126 2.80 -2.34 -6.70
N TRP A 127 3.89 -1.61 -6.88
CA TRP A 127 4.03 -0.54 -7.86
C TRP A 127 5.03 -0.98 -8.94
N PRO A 128 4.59 -1.28 -10.19
CA PRO A 128 5.47 -1.80 -11.24
C PRO A 128 6.35 -0.72 -11.90
N ILE A 129 6.89 0.20 -11.10
CA ILE A 129 7.64 1.38 -11.56
C ILE A 129 9.14 1.11 -11.74
N GLY A 130 9.57 -0.16 -11.74
CA GLY A 130 11.00 -0.51 -11.76
C GLY A 130 11.78 0.05 -12.96
N ASN A 131 11.12 0.30 -14.09
CA ASN A 131 11.76 0.89 -15.27
C ASN A 131 12.00 2.41 -15.16
N THR A 132 11.35 3.10 -14.21
CA THR A 132 11.51 4.56 -14.01
C THR A 132 12.54 4.89 -12.93
N LEU A 133 12.92 3.90 -12.11
CA LEU A 133 13.88 4.05 -11.01
C LEU A 133 15.31 3.80 -11.52
N LYS A 134 16.21 4.78 -11.35
CA LYS A 134 17.63 4.65 -11.67
C LYS A 134 18.43 4.39 -10.41
N ILE A 135 19.51 3.64 -10.56
CA ILE A 135 20.43 3.34 -9.45
C ILE A 135 20.95 4.65 -8.86
N GLY A 136 20.92 4.77 -7.53
CA GLY A 136 21.35 5.96 -6.81
C GLY A 136 20.31 7.08 -6.73
N ASP A 137 19.16 6.96 -7.38
CA ASP A 137 18.06 7.89 -7.14
C ASP A 137 17.61 7.79 -5.68
N LYS A 138 17.30 8.92 -5.06
CA LYS A 138 16.61 8.92 -3.78
C LYS A 138 15.12 8.82 -4.05
N VAL A 139 14.50 7.77 -3.54
CA VAL A 139 13.04 7.56 -3.53
C VAL A 139 12.51 8.05 -2.19
N ASN A 140 11.44 8.83 -2.21
CA ASN A 140 10.66 9.20 -1.03
C ASN A 140 9.23 8.68 -1.21
N VAL A 141 8.79 7.89 -0.22
CA VAL A 141 7.42 7.40 -0.12
C VAL A 141 6.75 8.16 1.02
N MET A 142 5.55 8.67 0.79
CA MET A 142 4.78 9.41 1.77
C MET A 142 3.33 8.97 1.79
N ILE A 143 2.76 8.84 2.98
CA ILE A 143 1.32 8.66 3.18
C ILE A 143 0.73 10.00 3.62
N VAL A 144 -0.24 10.50 2.87
CA VAL A 144 -0.96 11.75 3.17
C VAL A 144 -2.41 11.41 3.46
N VAL A 145 -2.93 11.84 4.60
CA VAL A 145 -4.35 11.70 4.96
C VAL A 145 -5.02 13.06 4.79
N MET A 146 -6.18 13.08 4.16
CA MET A 146 -7.01 14.26 3.98
C MET A 146 -8.42 13.97 4.51
N SER A 147 -8.97 14.91 5.26
CA SER A 147 -10.40 14.97 5.59
C SER A 147 -11.10 15.91 4.62
N TRP A 148 -12.33 15.58 4.24
CA TRP A 148 -13.21 16.56 3.61
C TRP A 148 -13.79 17.44 4.73
N GLU A 149 -13.46 18.73 4.73
CA GLU A 149 -14.14 19.75 5.57
C GLU A 149 -15.41 20.26 4.89
#